data_AF-A0A1H3MGN8-F1
#
_entry.id   AF-A0A1H3MGN8-F1
#
_cell.length_a   1.000
_cell.length_b   1.000
_cell.length_c   1.000
_cell.angle_alpha   90.00
_cell.angle_beta   90.00
_cell.angle_gamma   90.00
#
_symmetry.space_group_name_H-M   'P 1'
#
loop_
_entity.id
_entity.type
_entity.pdbx_description
1 polymer ?
#
loop_
_entity_poly.entity_id
_entity_poly.type
_entity_poly.pdbx_seq_one_letter_code
_entity_poly.pdbx_strand_id
1 'polypeptide(L)'
;MQSMTIEQLRAASDAGGVAGVTLKGQGGTFLVQIATRSGATALLTKARSSEPRHFGNPIAALNVLRDVGITIGQFDTSEWNPDEKEETPGNRGRAEAMRKAHQAAAYSEWLAAEIQEAIDDPRPSIAHDAVMAETDADIAALEAEHKPARKKHA
;
A
#
# COMPACT_ATOMS: atom_id res chain seq x y z
N MET A 1 -25.47 24.14 -3.37
CA MET A 1 -25.41 22.71 -3.04
C MET A 1 -24.68 22.61 -1.71
N GLN A 2 -25.28 22.01 -0.68
CA GLN A 2 -24.63 21.91 0.63
C GLN A 2 -23.54 20.83 0.60
N SER A 3 -22.55 20.94 1.47
CA SER A 3 -21.54 19.90 1.68
C SER A 3 -21.63 19.39 3.12
N MET A 4 -21.38 18.10 3.30
CA MET A 4 -21.35 17.48 4.61
C MET A 4 -20.18 16.50 4.71
N THR A 5 -19.46 16.54 5.83
CA THR A 5 -18.47 15.52 6.18
C THR A 5 -19.16 14.25 6.71
N ILE A 6 -18.39 13.16 6.87
CA ILE A 6 -18.90 11.91 7.46
C ILE A 6 -19.46 12.15 8.87
N GLU A 7 -18.77 12.95 9.70
CA GLU A 7 -19.22 13.27 11.05
C GLU A 7 -20.51 14.10 11.05
N GLN A 8 -20.63 15.04 10.12
CA GLN A 8 -21.86 15.82 9.96
C GLN A 8 -23.02 14.94 9.47
N LEU A 9 -22.75 14.01 8.56
CA LEU A 9 -23.76 13.05 8.09
C LEU A 9 -24.20 12.12 9.23
N ARG A 10 -23.27 11.65 10.06
CA ARG A 10 -23.57 10.87 11.27
C ARG A 10 -24.47 11.64 12.22
N ALA A 11 -24.07 12.85 12.60
CA ALA A 11 -24.88 13.69 13.48
C ALA A 11 -26.29 13.98 12.91
N ALA A 12 -26.38 14.23 11.59
CA ALA A 12 -27.68 14.43 10.94
C ALA A 12 -28.52 13.16 10.85
N SER A 13 -27.90 12.00 10.65
CA SER A 13 -28.58 10.69 10.64
C SER A 13 -29.13 10.35 12.02
N ASP A 14 -28.30 10.51 13.07
CA ASP A 14 -28.68 10.27 14.46
C ASP A 14 -29.81 11.21 14.92
N ALA A 15 -29.80 12.46 14.45
CA ALA A 15 -30.87 13.42 14.69
C ALA A 15 -32.12 13.19 13.82
N GLY A 16 -32.12 12.19 12.92
CA GLY A 16 -33.23 11.90 12.01
C GLY A 16 -33.42 12.93 10.88
N GLY A 17 -32.44 13.82 10.66
CA GLY A 17 -32.48 14.88 9.66
C GLY A 17 -32.23 14.41 8.22
N VAL A 18 -31.79 13.17 8.02
CA VAL A 18 -31.58 12.56 6.70
C VAL A 18 -32.91 11.98 6.20
N ALA A 19 -33.35 12.42 5.02
CA ALA A 19 -34.52 11.89 4.33
C ALA A 19 -34.17 10.69 3.44
N GLY A 20 -32.96 10.69 2.87
CA GLY A 20 -32.46 9.60 2.05
C GLY A 20 -31.04 9.86 1.55
N VAL A 21 -30.44 8.82 1.00
CA VAL A 21 -29.12 8.89 0.38
C VAL A 21 -29.16 8.22 -0.99
N THR A 22 -28.49 8.85 -1.95
CA THR A 22 -28.30 8.31 -3.30
C THR A 22 -26.80 8.16 -3.58
N LEU A 23 -26.38 6.94 -3.88
CA LEU A 23 -25.06 6.65 -4.40
C LEU A 23 -25.06 6.92 -5.91
N LYS A 24 -24.52 8.05 -6.32
CA LYS A 24 -24.46 8.46 -7.73
C LYS A 24 -23.11 8.08 -8.33
N GLY A 25 -23.11 7.30 -9.40
CA GLY A 25 -21.94 7.09 -10.24
C GLY A 25 -21.70 8.32 -11.11
N GLN A 26 -20.45 8.78 -11.17
CA GLN A 26 -20.04 9.92 -11.99
C GLN A 26 -18.66 9.60 -12.60
N GLY A 27 -18.63 9.43 -13.92
CA GLY A 27 -17.45 8.92 -14.64
C GLY A 27 -16.98 7.60 -14.04
N GLY A 28 -15.69 7.48 -13.74
CA GLY A 28 -15.08 6.29 -13.14
C GLY A 28 -15.24 6.10 -11.63
N THR A 29 -16.00 6.98 -10.95
CA THR A 29 -16.10 6.99 -9.48
C THR A 29 -17.54 7.13 -8.99
N PHE A 30 -17.74 7.02 -7.68
CA PHE A 30 -19.03 7.17 -7.02
C PHE A 30 -18.98 8.33 -6.02
N LEU A 31 -20.09 9.05 -5.92
CA LEU A 31 -20.35 10.12 -4.98
C LEU A 31 -21.62 9.81 -4.18
N VAL A 32 -21.70 10.37 -2.98
CA VAL A 32 -22.85 10.20 -2.10
C VAL A 32 -23.61 11.53 -2.03
N GLN A 33 -24.83 11.53 -2.54
CA GLN A 33 -25.79 12.62 -2.39
C GLN A 33 -26.72 12.33 -1.21
N ILE A 34 -26.99 13.35 -0.41
CA ILE A 34 -27.76 13.26 0.83
C ILE A 34 -28.96 14.19 0.68
N ALA A 35 -30.15 13.61 0.70
CA ALA A 35 -31.39 14.36 0.81
C ALA A 35 -31.67 14.61 2.30
N THR A 36 -31.79 15.87 2.69
CA THR A 36 -32.14 16.25 4.07
C THR A 36 -33.64 16.53 4.19
N ARG A 37 -34.21 16.34 5.38
CA ARG A 37 -35.63 16.62 5.65
C ARG A 37 -36.00 18.10 5.58
N SER A 38 -35.01 19.01 5.62
CA SER A 38 -35.20 20.44 5.37
C SER A 38 -35.40 20.77 3.88
N GLY A 39 -35.32 19.78 2.98
CA GLY A 39 -35.44 19.96 1.55
C GLY A 39 -34.13 20.32 0.85
N ALA A 40 -33.02 20.42 1.58
CA ALA A 40 -31.71 20.66 0.99
C ALA A 40 -31.02 19.36 0.55
N THR A 41 -30.31 19.41 -0.57
CA THR A 41 -29.43 18.34 -1.02
C THR A 41 -27.98 18.68 -0.69
N ALA A 42 -27.31 17.75 -0.01
CA ALA A 42 -25.91 17.85 0.34
C ALA A 42 -25.06 16.78 -0.36
N LEU A 43 -23.80 17.08 -0.62
CA LEU A 43 -22.80 16.12 -1.09
C LEU A 43 -21.87 15.72 0.05
N LEU A 44 -21.52 14.43 0.11
CA LEU A 44 -20.51 13.95 1.03
C LEU A 44 -19.13 14.44 0.59
N THR A 45 -18.40 15.08 1.51
CA THR A 45 -17.06 15.63 1.24
C THR A 45 -15.97 15.00 2.11
N LYS A 46 -14.72 15.34 1.82
CA LYS A 46 -13.58 14.99 2.68
C LYS A 46 -13.68 15.76 4.01
N ALA A 47 -13.06 15.24 5.06
CA ALA A 47 -13.17 15.83 6.41
C ALA A 47 -12.50 17.21 6.52
N ARG A 48 -11.44 17.47 5.75
CA ARG A 48 -10.64 18.71 5.79
C ARG A 48 -10.75 19.53 4.51
N SER A 49 -11.71 19.22 3.63
CA SER A 49 -11.87 19.90 2.34
C SER A 49 -13.34 19.87 1.92
N SER A 50 -13.78 20.92 1.22
CA SER A 50 -15.09 20.98 0.55
C SER A 50 -15.15 20.10 -0.70
N GLU A 51 -14.05 19.45 -1.08
CA GLU A 51 -14.00 18.51 -2.19
C GLU A 51 -14.95 17.32 -1.95
N PRO A 52 -15.78 16.97 -2.95
CA PRO A 52 -16.58 15.75 -2.93
C PRO A 52 -15.71 14.52 -2.65
N ARG A 53 -16.21 13.63 -1.80
CA ARG A 53 -15.55 12.37 -1.49
C ARG A 53 -15.89 11.37 -2.60
N HIS A 54 -14.94 11.20 -3.50
CA HIS A 54 -15.00 10.22 -4.57
C HIS A 54 -14.62 8.82 -4.04
N PHE A 55 -15.41 7.82 -4.40
CA PHE A 55 -15.15 6.42 -4.12
C PHE A 55 -14.85 5.69 -5.42
N GLY A 56 -13.69 5.04 -5.54
CA GLY A 56 -13.36 4.23 -6.72
C GLY A 56 -14.04 2.85 -6.76
N ASN A 57 -14.76 2.48 -5.68
CA ASN A 57 -15.53 1.24 -5.55
C ASN A 57 -16.83 1.54 -4.78
N PRO A 58 -18.00 1.12 -5.28
CA PRO A 58 -19.28 1.37 -4.61
C PRO A 58 -19.36 0.70 -3.23
N ILE A 59 -18.73 -0.45 -3.03
CA ILE A 59 -18.68 -1.16 -1.74
C ILE A 59 -18.02 -0.29 -0.66
N ALA A 60 -16.99 0.49 -1.01
CA ALA A 60 -16.35 1.39 -0.06
C ALA A 60 -17.32 2.49 0.42
N ALA A 61 -18.16 3.02 -0.46
CA ALA A 61 -19.19 3.97 -0.09
C ALA A 61 -20.26 3.33 0.81
N LEU A 62 -20.70 2.10 0.48
CA LEU A 62 -21.67 1.36 1.28
C LEU A 62 -21.17 1.06 2.70
N ASN A 63 -19.89 0.71 2.86
CA ASN A 63 -19.29 0.52 4.19
C ASN A 63 -19.33 1.82 5.01
N VAL A 64 -18.97 2.95 4.41
CA VAL A 64 -19.06 4.26 5.09
C VAL A 64 -20.50 4.57 5.49
N LEU A 65 -21.48 4.35 4.61
CA LEU A 65 -22.89 4.59 4.91
C LEU A 65 -23.40 3.67 6.05
N ARG A 66 -23.01 2.39 6.02
CA ARG A 66 -23.33 1.44 7.08
C ARG A 66 -22.74 1.84 8.43
N ASP A 67 -21.48 2.26 8.45
CA ASP A 67 -20.80 2.70 9.67
C ASP A 67 -21.42 3.98 10.23
N VAL A 68 -22.03 4.80 9.38
CA VAL A 68 -22.81 6.00 9.75
C VAL A 68 -24.22 5.63 10.27
N GLY A 69 -24.71 4.42 10.01
CA GLY A 69 -26.05 3.98 10.39
C GLY A 69 -27.10 4.07 9.27
N ILE A 70 -26.69 4.41 8.05
CA ILE A 70 -27.56 4.48 6.87
C ILE A 70 -27.56 3.12 6.19
N THR A 71 -28.67 2.39 6.36
CA THR A 71 -28.83 1.02 5.87
C THR A 71 -29.68 0.92 4.61
N ILE A 72 -30.42 1.98 4.25
CA ILE A 72 -31.29 2.05 3.08
C ILE A 72 -30.91 3.29 2.27
N GLY A 73 -30.83 3.12 0.95
CA GLY A 73 -30.54 4.20 0.01
C GLY A 73 -30.87 3.81 -1.42
N GLN A 74 -30.70 4.75 -2.33
CA GLN A 74 -30.85 4.57 -3.77
C GLN A 74 -29.49 4.56 -4.45
N PHE A 75 -29.43 4.05 -5.67
CA PHE A 75 -28.28 4.16 -6.53
C PHE A 75 -28.72 4.81 -7.85
N ASP A 76 -27.85 5.65 -8.40
CA ASP A 76 -28.00 6.25 -9.72
C ASP A 76 -26.73 5.96 -10.51
N THR A 77 -26.85 5.14 -11.54
CA THR A 77 -25.73 4.74 -12.40
C THR A 77 -25.82 5.36 -13.78
N SER A 78 -26.69 6.35 -13.99
CA SER A 78 -26.90 6.99 -15.29
C SER A 78 -25.63 7.63 -15.86
N GLU A 79 -24.77 8.17 -14.99
CA GLU A 79 -23.51 8.84 -15.34
C GLU A 79 -22.28 7.98 -14.99
N TRP A 80 -22.44 6.68 -14.71
CA TRP A 80 -21.31 5.81 -14.40
C TRP A 80 -20.67 5.26 -15.67
N ASN A 81 -19.37 5.53 -15.84
CA ASN A 81 -18.55 4.99 -16.92
C ASN A 81 -17.31 4.28 -16.34
N PRO A 82 -17.25 2.93 -16.33
CA PRO A 82 -16.11 2.21 -15.79
C PRO A 82 -14.81 2.44 -16.57
N ASP A 83 -14.88 2.82 -17.84
CA ASP A 83 -13.71 3.05 -18.70
C ASP A 83 -13.00 4.37 -18.36
N GLU A 84 -13.69 5.32 -17.71
CA GLU A 84 -13.13 6.57 -17.21
C GLU A 84 -12.49 6.43 -15.82
N LYS A 85 -12.44 5.21 -15.28
CA LYS A 85 -11.79 4.97 -14.00
C LYS A 85 -10.29 5.14 -14.15
N GLU A 86 -9.79 6.27 -13.68
CA GLU A 86 -8.35 6.45 -13.48
C GLU A 86 -7.84 5.32 -12.58
N GLU A 87 -6.86 4.56 -13.08
CA GLU A 87 -6.11 3.59 -12.28
C GLU A 87 -5.27 4.34 -11.24
N THR A 88 -5.92 4.85 -10.19
CA THR A 88 -5.20 5.44 -9.08
C THR A 88 -4.34 4.33 -8.45
N PRO A 89 -3.00 4.49 -8.29
CA PRO A 89 -2.12 3.47 -7.71
C PRO A 89 -2.36 3.17 -6.21
N GLY A 90 -3.51 3.60 -5.68
CA GLY A 90 -3.71 4.13 -4.34
C GLY A 90 -3.63 3.15 -3.17
N ASN A 91 -3.35 1.86 -3.40
CA ASN A 91 -3.18 0.91 -2.31
C ASN A 91 -2.03 -0.09 -2.50
N ARG A 92 -1.77 -0.56 -3.74
CA ARG A 92 -0.65 -1.47 -4.01
C ARG A 92 0.72 -0.78 -3.85
N GLY A 93 0.86 0.45 -4.36
CA GLY A 93 2.12 1.19 -4.26
C GLY A 93 2.51 1.56 -2.82
N ARG A 94 1.53 1.78 -1.94
CA ARG A 94 1.79 2.06 -0.50
C ARG A 94 2.21 0.81 0.25
N ALA A 95 1.55 -0.33 0.03
CA ALA A 95 1.93 -1.59 0.66
C ALA A 95 3.32 -2.05 0.22
N GLU A 96 3.65 -1.89 -1.07
CA GLU A 96 4.98 -2.19 -1.60
C GLU A 96 6.05 -1.22 -1.06
N ALA A 97 5.75 0.09 -1.00
CA ALA A 97 6.65 1.07 -0.39
C ALA A 97 6.91 0.77 1.10
N MET A 98 5.88 0.42 1.86
CA MET A 98 6.00 0.03 3.26
C MET A 98 6.81 -1.26 3.42
N ARG A 99 6.54 -2.28 2.60
CA ARG A 99 7.32 -3.54 2.62
C ARG A 99 8.80 -3.28 2.30
N LYS A 100 9.09 -2.44 1.31
CA LYS A 100 10.45 -2.06 0.94
C LYS A 100 11.15 -1.27 2.06
N ALA A 101 10.43 -0.37 2.73
CA ALA A 101 10.96 0.36 3.87
C ALA A 101 11.29 -0.56 5.06
N HIS A 102 10.42 -1.53 5.37
CA HIS A 102 10.69 -2.52 6.42
C HIS A 102 11.87 -3.44 6.09
N GLN A 103 11.99 -3.89 4.83
CA GLN A 103 13.13 -4.69 4.39
C GLN A 103 14.45 -3.92 4.49
N ALA A 104 14.44 -2.64 4.10
CA ALA A 104 15.62 -1.78 4.21
C ALA A 104 16.03 -1.58 5.68
N ALA A 105 15.08 -1.33 6.58
CA ALA A 105 15.36 -1.18 8.01
C ALA A 105 15.95 -2.46 8.61
N ALA A 106 15.35 -3.62 8.33
CA ALA A 106 15.85 -4.91 8.81
C ALA A 106 17.26 -5.22 8.28
N TYR A 107 17.55 -4.89 7.01
CA TYR A 107 18.88 -5.04 6.43
C TYR A 107 19.90 -4.11 7.09
N SER A 108 19.52 -2.86 7.34
CA SER A 108 20.40 -1.89 8.02
C SER A 108 20.70 -2.31 9.46
N GLU A 109 19.72 -2.83 10.20
CA GLU A 109 19.92 -3.33 11.56
C GLU A 109 20.84 -4.56 11.58
N TRP A 110 20.60 -5.53 10.69
CA TRP A 110 21.48 -6.69 10.56
C TRP A 110 22.91 -6.30 10.17
N LEU A 111 23.07 -5.43 9.17
CA LEU A 111 24.38 -4.98 8.72
C LEU A 111 25.13 -4.22 9.82
N ALA A 112 24.43 -3.37 10.58
CA ALA A 112 25.04 -2.66 11.71
C ALA A 112 25.50 -3.63 12.80
N ALA A 113 24.72 -4.68 13.08
CA ALA A 113 25.10 -5.71 14.04
C ALA A 113 26.33 -6.50 13.56
N GLU A 114 26.37 -6.92 12.29
CA GLU A 114 27.50 -7.65 11.70
C GLU A 114 28.79 -6.82 11.70
N ILE A 115 28.69 -5.53 11.36
CA ILE A 115 29.82 -4.60 11.42
C ILE A 115 30.33 -4.47 12.86
N GLN A 116 29.43 -4.36 13.84
CA GLN A 116 29.81 -4.25 15.24
C GLN A 116 30.48 -5.53 15.75
N GLU A 117 29.96 -6.70 15.38
CA GLU A 117 30.58 -7.99 15.71
C GLU A 117 31.99 -8.11 15.12
N ALA A 118 32.20 -7.66 13.88
CA ALA A 118 33.52 -7.65 13.26
C ALA A 118 34.50 -6.65 13.93
N ILE A 119 34.00 -5.52 14.44
CA ILE A 119 34.80 -4.55 15.20
C ILE A 119 35.18 -5.11 16.57
N ASP A 120 34.25 -5.81 17.23
CA ASP A 120 34.44 -6.36 18.58
C ASP A 120 35.18 -7.71 18.59
N ASP A 121 35.52 -8.26 17.42
CA ASP A 121 36.24 -9.53 17.30
C ASP A 121 37.65 -9.45 17.90
N PRO A 122 37.96 -10.22 18.96
CA PRO A 122 39.27 -10.18 19.61
C PRO A 122 40.38 -10.87 18.81
N ARG A 123 40.05 -11.54 17.70
CA ARG A 123 41.05 -12.23 16.86
C ARG A 123 41.97 -11.22 16.18
N PRO A 124 43.27 -11.55 16.02
CA PRO A 124 44.20 -10.67 15.33
C PRO A 124 43.80 -10.53 13.86
N SER A 125 43.84 -9.29 13.36
CA SER A 125 43.62 -9.00 11.95
C SER A 125 44.71 -9.68 11.09
N ILE A 126 44.29 -10.41 10.06
CA ILE A 126 45.19 -11.03 9.08
C ILE A 126 45.29 -10.09 7.87
N ALA A 127 46.51 -9.87 7.37
CA ALA A 127 46.73 -9.04 6.19
C ALA A 127 46.03 -9.64 4.95
N HIS A 128 45.38 -8.78 4.16
CA HIS A 128 44.64 -9.20 2.97
C HIS A 128 45.47 -10.07 2.01
N ASP A 129 46.72 -9.68 1.76
CA ASP A 129 47.62 -10.42 0.86
C ASP A 129 47.89 -11.86 1.33
N ALA A 130 47.97 -12.08 2.66
CA ALA A 130 48.17 -13.40 3.22
C ALA A 130 46.92 -14.28 3.05
N VAL A 131 45.73 -13.72 3.26
CA VAL A 131 44.45 -14.42 3.02
C VAL A 131 44.30 -14.77 1.55
N MET A 132 44.58 -13.84 0.63
CA MET A 132 44.49 -14.10 -0.81
C MET A 132 45.46 -15.19 -1.26
N ALA A 133 46.69 -15.20 -0.73
CA ALA A 133 47.67 -16.25 -1.03
C ALA A 133 47.22 -17.64 -0.54
N GLU A 134 46.60 -17.74 0.64
CA GLU A 134 46.02 -18.99 1.14
C GLU A 134 44.83 -19.44 0.29
N THR A 135 43.94 -18.51 -0.07
CA THR A 135 42.76 -18.80 -0.90
C THR A 135 43.16 -19.29 -2.29
N ASP A 136 44.16 -18.66 -2.92
CA ASP A 136 44.69 -19.06 -4.23
C ASP A 136 45.31 -20.47 -4.18
N ALA A 137 45.98 -20.81 -3.08
CA ALA A 137 46.54 -22.14 -2.88
C ALA A 137 45.44 -23.21 -2.74
N ASP A 138 44.37 -22.92 -2.01
CA ASP A 138 43.21 -23.80 -1.86
C ASP A 138 42.48 -24.01 -3.20
N ILE A 139 42.27 -22.95 -3.98
CA ILE A 139 41.68 -23.03 -5.32
C ILE A 139 42.55 -23.90 -6.23
N ALA A 140 43.87 -23.69 -6.26
CA ALA A 140 44.78 -24.47 -7.08
C ALA A 140 44.79 -25.96 -6.68
N ALA A 141 44.67 -26.27 -5.39
CA ALA A 141 44.56 -27.64 -4.90
C ALA A 141 43.25 -28.31 -5.38
N LEU A 142 42.12 -27.62 -5.26
CA LEU A 142 40.83 -28.11 -5.74
C LEU A 142 40.83 -28.34 -7.27
N GLU A 143 41.45 -27.44 -8.03
CA GLU A 143 41.59 -27.58 -9.48
C GLU A 143 42.51 -28.75 -9.88
N ALA A 144 43.57 -29.01 -9.10
CA ALA A 144 44.48 -30.13 -9.33
C ALA A 144 43.79 -31.48 -9.07
N GLU A 145 42.93 -31.57 -8.06
CA GLU A 145 42.11 -32.75 -7.77
C GLU A 145 41.04 -32.98 -8.84
N HIS A 146 40.52 -31.92 -9.46
CA HIS A 146 39.43 -32.01 -10.45
C HIS A 146 39.90 -32.32 -11.89
N LYS A 147 41.19 -32.56 -12.12
CA LYS A 147 41.73 -32.77 -13.48
C LYS A 147 41.32 -34.16 -14.02
N PRO A 148 40.47 -34.27 -15.07
CA PRO A 148 40.01 -35.56 -15.55
C PRO A 148 41.15 -36.36 -16.19
N ALA A 149 41.23 -37.66 -15.86
CA ALA A 149 42.22 -38.58 -16.40
C ALA A 149 42.21 -38.55 -17.95
N ARG A 150 43.30 -38.07 -18.55
CA ARG A 150 43.51 -38.06 -20.01
C ARG A 150 43.37 -39.48 -20.55
N LYS A 151 42.27 -39.77 -21.26
CA LYS A 151 42.14 -40.98 -22.08
C LYS A 151 43.21 -40.94 -23.17
N LYS A 152 44.20 -41.84 -23.08
CA LYS A 152 45.12 -42.13 -24.20
C LYS A 152 44.32 -42.89 -25.26
N HIS A 153 44.05 -42.25 -26.39
CA HIS A 153 43.60 -42.96 -27.59
C HIS A 153 44.83 -43.57 -28.27
N ALA A 154 44.78 -44.90 -28.46
CA ALA A 154 45.72 -45.68 -29.26
C ALA A 154 45.39 -45.56 -30.75
#